data_AF-A0A068F6M4-F1
#
_entry.id   AF-A0A068F6M4-F1
#
_cell.length_a   1.000
_cell.length_b   1.000
_cell.length_c   1.000
_cell.angle_alpha   90.00
_cell.angle_beta   90.00
_cell.angle_gamma   90.00
#
_symmetry.space_group_name_H-M   'P 1'
#
loop_
_entity.id
_entity.type
_entity.pdbx_description
1 polymer ?
#
loop_
_entity_poly.entity_id
_entity_poly.type
_entity_poly.pdbx_seq_one_letter_code
_entity_poly.pdbx_strand_id
1 'polypeptide(L)'
;CKSYILFLSDPLMTRSIIGPQIESKVVVVSRSTQWKLKDFLASDLSSNIVNLLVIGQSLGTDTNKERPYVLYTHKLYADGLGSNTPVVLTSWIRGGLSRPHVDLFPKKFDNGFAGHRFQVMAGNQPPYMFRIKSLDFGGGA
;
A
#
# COMPACT_ATOMS: atom_id res chain seq x y z
N CYS A 1 4.10 18.21 -1.86
CA CYS A 1 4.30 16.83 -1.38
C CYS A 1 4.83 16.83 0.05
N LYS A 2 4.20 16.07 0.96
CA LYS A 2 4.72 15.81 2.31
C LYS A 2 5.17 14.35 2.39
N SER A 3 6.20 14.06 3.16
CA SER A 3 6.65 12.69 3.42
C SER A 3 6.73 12.49 4.92
N TYR A 4 6.35 11.30 5.37
CA TYR A 4 6.22 10.99 6.78
C TYR A 4 7.18 9.87 7.16
N ILE A 5 7.86 10.05 8.28
CA ILE A 5 8.62 8.99 8.94
C ILE A 5 7.99 8.83 10.32
N LEU A 6 7.44 7.65 10.59
CA LEU A 6 6.71 7.34 11.80
C LEU A 6 7.46 6.28 12.59
N PHE A 7 7.73 6.55 13.86
CA PHE A 7 8.32 5.59 14.78
C PHE A 7 7.21 5.06 15.68
N LEU A 8 6.73 3.84 15.41
CA LEU A 8 5.55 3.28 16.08
C LEU A 8 5.85 1.92 16.69
N SER A 9 5.47 1.74 17.96
CA SER A 9 5.45 0.41 18.58
C SER A 9 4.43 -0.49 17.88
N ASP A 10 3.23 0.03 17.61
CA ASP A 10 2.15 -0.65 16.91
C ASP A 10 1.92 -0.07 15.50
N PRO A 11 2.17 -0.83 14.41
CA PRO A 11 1.95 -0.35 13.05
C PRO A 11 0.47 -0.10 12.73
N LEU A 12 -0.49 -0.68 13.46
CA LEU A 12 -1.92 -0.49 13.21
C LEU A 12 -2.36 0.97 13.47
N MET A 13 -1.64 1.69 14.32
CA MET A 13 -1.91 3.11 14.61
C MET A 13 -1.51 4.05 13.47
N THR A 14 -0.79 3.56 12.45
CA THR A 14 -0.33 4.40 11.33
C THR A 14 -1.51 5.18 10.73
N ARG A 15 -2.61 4.49 10.41
CA ARG A 15 -3.78 5.10 9.76
C ARG A 15 -4.46 6.15 10.64
N SER A 16 -4.56 5.93 11.94
CA SER A 16 -5.24 6.88 12.83
C SER A 16 -4.45 8.19 12.99
N ILE A 17 -3.12 8.15 12.83
CA ILE A 17 -2.25 9.32 13.00
C ILE A 17 -2.21 10.18 11.74
N ILE A 18 -1.98 9.57 10.56
CA ILE A 18 -1.77 10.33 9.31
C ILE A 18 -2.96 10.30 8.35
N GLY A 19 -3.98 9.49 8.62
CA GLY A 19 -5.11 9.29 7.71
C GLY A 19 -4.72 8.58 6.40
N PRO A 20 -5.63 8.54 5.41
CA PRO A 20 -5.36 8.02 4.07
C PRO A 20 -4.27 8.82 3.34
N GLN A 21 -3.35 8.13 2.67
CA GLN A 21 -2.24 8.74 1.93
C GLN A 21 -2.08 8.09 0.54
N ILE A 22 -2.55 8.77 -0.49
CA ILE A 22 -2.50 8.27 -1.87
C ILE A 22 -1.17 8.66 -2.55
N GLU A 23 -0.67 9.87 -2.28
CA GLU A 23 0.53 10.41 -2.94
C GLU A 23 1.76 10.41 -2.03
N SER A 24 1.58 10.75 -0.75
CA SER A 24 2.69 10.93 0.20
C SER A 24 3.45 9.63 0.44
N LYS A 25 4.79 9.71 0.46
CA LYS A 25 5.65 8.60 0.91
C LYS A 25 5.59 8.48 2.43
N VAL A 26 5.30 7.29 2.92
CA VAL A 26 5.17 6.97 4.34
C VAL A 26 6.16 5.87 4.69
N VAL A 27 7.07 6.16 5.62
CA VAL A 27 8.00 5.20 6.19
C VAL A 27 7.58 4.93 7.63
N VAL A 28 7.27 3.68 7.96
CA VAL A 28 6.94 3.25 9.32
C VAL A 28 8.10 2.41 9.84
N VAL A 29 8.79 2.91 10.85
CA VAL A 29 9.79 2.15 11.59
C VAL A 29 9.11 1.58 12.82
N SER A 30 8.99 0.24 12.87
CA SER A 30 8.31 -0.42 13.97
C SER A 30 9.17 -1.45 14.69
N ARG A 31 8.97 -1.51 16.01
CA ARG A 31 9.54 -2.55 16.89
C ARG A 31 8.63 -3.77 17.04
N SER A 32 7.53 -3.84 16.28
CA SER A 32 6.63 -4.98 16.26
C SER A 32 7.27 -6.24 15.64
N THR A 33 6.68 -7.39 15.94
CA THR A 33 7.10 -8.68 15.36
C THR A 33 6.90 -8.69 13.84
N GLN A 34 7.69 -9.49 13.13
CA GLN A 34 7.54 -9.66 11.68
C GLN A 34 6.12 -10.13 11.30
N TRP A 35 5.51 -10.97 12.14
CA TRP A 35 4.14 -11.43 11.95
C TRP A 35 3.15 -10.27 11.99
N LYS A 36 3.23 -9.42 13.03
CA LYS A 36 2.34 -8.25 13.16
C LYS A 36 2.53 -7.24 12.03
N LEU A 37 3.74 -7.09 11.50
CA LEU A 37 4.00 -6.25 10.33
C LEU A 37 3.37 -6.83 9.05
N LYS A 38 3.45 -8.14 8.83
CA LYS A 38 2.81 -8.81 7.69
C LYS A 38 1.28 -8.69 7.76
N ASP A 39 0.71 -8.90 8.94
CA ASP A 39 -0.72 -8.76 9.17
C ASP A 39 -1.20 -7.33 8.93
N PHE A 40 -0.47 -6.33 9.43
CA PHE A 40 -0.77 -4.93 9.13
C PHE A 40 -0.75 -4.65 7.63
N LEU A 41 0.27 -5.13 6.91
CA LEU A 41 0.41 -4.93 5.47
C LEU A 41 -0.63 -5.70 4.63
N ALA A 42 -1.19 -6.77 5.16
CA ALA A 42 -2.29 -7.51 4.54
C ALA A 42 -3.66 -6.85 4.81
N SER A 43 -3.76 -6.02 5.85
CA SER A 43 -5.02 -5.43 6.30
C SER A 43 -5.51 -4.25 5.44
N ASP A 44 -6.79 -3.91 5.57
CA ASP A 44 -7.39 -2.71 4.98
C ASP A 44 -6.87 -1.40 5.60
N LEU A 45 -6.16 -1.47 6.73
CA LEU A 45 -5.58 -0.27 7.33
C LEU A 45 -4.41 0.26 6.50
N SER A 46 -3.63 -0.64 5.87
CA SER A 46 -2.54 -0.26 4.99
C SER A 46 -2.98 0.03 3.55
N SER A 47 -4.14 -0.46 3.11
CA SER A 47 -4.60 -0.32 1.71
C SER A 47 -4.72 1.12 1.26
N ASN A 48 -5.10 2.01 2.18
CA ASN A 48 -5.27 3.44 1.92
C ASN A 48 -3.95 4.23 2.00
N ILE A 49 -2.81 3.57 2.17
CA ILE A 49 -1.48 4.17 2.21
C ILE A 49 -0.66 3.56 1.06
N VAL A 50 -0.76 4.15 -0.13
CA VAL A 50 -0.21 3.55 -1.36
C VAL A 50 1.31 3.46 -1.31
N ASN A 51 1.99 4.56 -0.96
CA ASN A 51 3.45 4.64 -0.91
C ASN A 51 3.98 4.30 0.50
N LEU A 52 3.73 3.07 0.95
CA LEU A 52 4.11 2.59 2.28
C LEU A 52 5.38 1.74 2.26
N LEU A 53 6.33 2.10 3.12
CA LEU A 53 7.50 1.32 3.47
C LEU A 53 7.49 1.02 4.97
N VAL A 54 7.55 -0.25 5.36
CA VAL A 54 7.59 -0.67 6.76
C VAL A 54 8.94 -1.30 7.08
N ILE A 55 9.63 -0.79 8.09
CA ILE A 55 10.93 -1.27 8.53
C ILE A 55 10.74 -2.01 9.85
N GLY A 56 11.07 -3.30 9.86
CA GLY A 56 11.00 -4.16 11.04
C GLY A 56 12.37 -4.72 11.39
N GLN A 57 12.63 -4.91 12.69
CA GLN A 57 13.84 -5.61 13.11
C GLN A 57 13.71 -7.12 12.81
N SER A 58 14.79 -7.74 12.33
CA SER A 58 14.83 -9.19 12.18
C SER A 58 14.86 -9.90 13.53
N LEU A 59 14.18 -11.05 13.62
CA LEU A 59 14.31 -11.97 14.74
C LEU A 59 15.71 -12.60 14.68
N GLY A 60 16.64 -12.07 15.48
CA GLY A 60 17.97 -12.64 15.67
C GLY A 60 18.12 -13.16 17.10
N THR A 61 18.68 -14.36 17.24
CA THR A 61 18.96 -15.00 18.54
C THR A 61 20.13 -14.35 19.26
N ASP A 62 21.10 -13.79 18.52
CA ASP A 62 22.29 -13.18 19.09
C ASP A 62 22.07 -11.69 19.39
N THR A 63 22.20 -11.30 20.67
CA THR A 63 22.19 -9.89 21.11
C THR A 63 23.49 -9.15 20.80
N ASN A 64 24.61 -9.88 20.66
CA ASN A 64 25.94 -9.32 20.42
C ASN A 64 26.24 -8.99 18.95
N LYS A 65 25.37 -9.36 18.01
CA LYS A 65 25.54 -9.06 16.57
C LYS A 65 24.60 -7.95 16.15
N GLU A 66 25.04 -7.14 15.19
CA GLU A 66 24.17 -6.17 14.52
C GLU A 66 22.95 -6.89 13.94
N ARG A 67 21.75 -6.50 14.39
CA ARG A 67 20.50 -7.11 13.93
C ARG A 67 20.09 -6.47 12.61
N PRO A 68 19.85 -7.27 11.56
CA PRO A 68 19.40 -6.71 10.29
C PRO A 68 18.00 -6.14 10.42
N TYR A 69 17.73 -5.08 9.67
CA TYR A 69 16.38 -4.55 9.49
C TYR A 69 15.83 -5.05 8.17
N VAL A 70 14.58 -5.48 8.15
CA VAL A 70 13.90 -5.95 6.95
C VAL A 70 12.91 -4.87 6.52
N LEU A 71 12.96 -4.53 5.23
CA LEU A 71 12.13 -3.52 4.60
C LEU A 71 11.00 -4.24 3.87
N TYR A 72 9.78 -3.94 4.28
CA TYR A 72 8.54 -4.51 3.78
C TYR A 72 7.71 -3.45 3.07
N THR A 73 6.90 -3.90 2.14
CA THR A 73 5.82 -3.14 1.51
C THR A 73 4.63 -4.07 1.33
N HIS A 74 3.50 -3.57 0.86
CA HIS A 74 2.43 -4.40 0.32
C HIS A 74 2.28 -4.21 -1.20
N LYS A 75 1.62 -5.17 -1.84
CA LYS A 75 0.95 -5.02 -3.13
C LYS A 75 -0.55 -4.91 -2.87
N LEU A 76 -1.20 -3.99 -3.57
CA LEU A 76 -2.65 -3.78 -3.49
C LEU A 76 -3.35 -4.65 -4.53
N TYR A 77 -4.57 -5.11 -4.23
CA TYR A 77 -5.40 -5.90 -5.16
C TYR A 77 -4.64 -7.09 -5.76
N ALA A 78 -4.03 -7.90 -4.89
CA ALA A 78 -3.27 -9.06 -5.31
C ALA A 78 -4.17 -10.20 -5.85
N ASP A 79 -5.45 -10.20 -5.47
CA ASP A 79 -6.46 -11.15 -5.93
C ASP A 79 -7.77 -10.44 -6.31
N GLY A 80 -8.70 -11.22 -6.88
CA GLY A 80 -10.04 -10.73 -7.26
C GLY A 80 -10.98 -10.45 -6.09
N LEU A 81 -10.53 -10.66 -4.84
CA LEU A 81 -11.25 -10.27 -3.62
C LEU A 81 -10.76 -8.91 -3.09
N GLY A 82 -9.75 -8.32 -3.73
CA GLY A 82 -9.18 -7.04 -3.33
C GLY A 82 -8.21 -7.14 -2.15
N SER A 83 -7.66 -8.32 -1.87
CA SER A 83 -6.73 -8.51 -0.76
C SER A 83 -5.37 -7.88 -1.02
N ASN A 84 -4.68 -7.53 0.07
CA ASN A 84 -3.32 -7.01 0.03
C ASN A 84 -2.33 -8.12 0.37
N THR A 85 -1.18 -8.13 -0.31
CA THR A 85 -0.12 -9.09 -0.02
C THR A 85 1.12 -8.40 0.52
N PRO A 86 1.65 -8.80 1.69
CA PRO A 86 2.90 -8.29 2.20
C PRO A 86 4.08 -8.82 1.37
N VAL A 87 5.02 -7.95 1.05
CA VAL A 87 6.20 -8.22 0.23
C VAL A 87 7.46 -7.72 0.93
N VAL A 88 8.49 -8.56 0.95
CA VAL A 88 9.84 -8.17 1.40
C VAL A 88 10.58 -7.55 0.22
N LEU A 89 11.05 -6.31 0.38
CA LEU A 89 11.84 -5.63 -0.66
C LEU A 89 13.32 -5.98 -0.54
N THR A 90 13.88 -5.69 0.62
CA THR A 90 15.30 -5.82 0.92
C THR A 90 15.52 -5.81 2.42
N SER A 91 16.77 -5.91 2.84
CA SER A 91 17.19 -5.80 4.23
C SER A 91 18.36 -4.82 4.32
N TRP A 92 18.45 -4.12 5.44
CA TRP A 92 19.60 -3.32 5.81
C TRP A 92 20.48 -4.11 6.77
N ILE A 93 21.75 -4.31 6.40
CA ILE A 93 22.74 -5.04 7.21
C ILE A 93 24.14 -4.50 6.87
N ARG A 94 25.02 -4.37 7.88
CA ARG A 94 26.41 -3.91 7.69
C ARG A 94 26.52 -2.57 6.94
N GLY A 95 25.66 -1.62 7.27
CA GLY A 95 25.69 -0.27 6.71
C GLY A 95 25.16 -0.12 5.28
N GLY A 96 24.49 -1.14 4.71
CA GLY A 96 23.91 -1.04 3.37
C GLY A 96 22.68 -1.91 3.14
N LEU A 97 21.99 -1.65 2.03
CA LEU A 97 20.90 -2.49 1.54
C LEU A 97 21.46 -3.76 0.89
N SER A 98 20.89 -4.92 1.22
CA SER A 98 21.23 -6.20 0.60
C SER A 98 20.89 -6.22 -0.90
N ARG A 99 19.95 -5.38 -1.34
CA ARG A 99 19.57 -5.17 -2.74
C ARG A 99 19.56 -3.67 -3.04
N PRO A 100 20.70 -3.08 -3.44
CA PRO A 100 20.83 -1.62 -3.55
C PRO A 100 20.00 -1.00 -4.67
N HIS A 101 19.69 -1.76 -5.72
CA HIS A 101 18.94 -1.28 -6.89
C HIS A 101 17.42 -1.52 -6.79
N VAL A 102 16.90 -1.91 -5.62
CA VAL A 102 15.46 -2.12 -5.46
C VAL A 102 14.75 -0.79 -5.26
N ASP A 103 13.61 -0.61 -5.94
CA ASP A 103 12.73 0.51 -5.66
C ASP A 103 12.05 0.30 -4.29
N LEU A 104 12.18 1.29 -3.40
CA LEU A 104 11.55 1.27 -2.08
C LEU A 104 10.06 1.59 -2.12
N PHE A 105 9.60 2.25 -3.20
CA PHE A 105 8.20 2.63 -3.40
C PHE A 105 7.72 2.17 -4.78
N PRO A 106 7.71 0.84 -5.04
CA PRO A 106 7.30 0.33 -6.33
C PRO A 106 5.83 0.65 -6.59
N LYS A 107 5.48 0.77 -7.88
CA LYS A 107 4.08 0.89 -8.32
C LYS A 107 3.24 -0.22 -7.70
N LYS A 108 2.05 0.15 -7.19
CA LYS A 108 1.16 -0.77 -6.46
C LYS A 108 0.13 -1.46 -7.35
N PHE A 109 -0.13 -0.89 -8.52
CA PHE A 109 -1.14 -1.34 -9.46
C PHE A 109 -0.46 -1.68 -10.79
N ASP A 110 -0.04 -2.94 -10.95
CA ASP A 110 0.59 -3.38 -12.20
C ASP A 110 -0.47 -3.80 -13.23
N ASN A 111 -1.57 -4.41 -12.79
CA ASN A 111 -2.63 -4.98 -13.65
C ASN A 111 -4.03 -4.34 -13.40
N GLY A 112 -4.06 -3.09 -12.92
CA GLY A 112 -5.31 -2.45 -12.47
C GLY A 112 -5.84 -3.04 -11.16
N PHE A 113 -7.16 -3.14 -11.00
CA PHE A 113 -7.82 -3.58 -9.77
C PHE A 113 -8.14 -5.08 -9.73
N ALA A 114 -7.34 -5.92 -10.39
CA ALA A 114 -7.54 -7.38 -10.45
C ALA A 114 -8.97 -7.82 -10.86
N GLY A 115 -9.63 -7.04 -11.72
CA GLY A 115 -11.00 -7.32 -12.19
C GLY A 115 -12.12 -6.81 -11.27
N HIS A 116 -11.81 -6.07 -10.19
CA HIS A 116 -12.83 -5.42 -9.37
C HIS A 116 -13.67 -4.45 -10.18
N ARG A 117 -15.00 -4.53 -10.00
CA ARG A 117 -15.97 -3.60 -10.56
C ARG A 117 -16.39 -2.61 -9.47
N PHE A 118 -16.27 -1.32 -9.76
CA PHE A 118 -16.77 -0.27 -8.88
C PHE A 118 -18.20 0.05 -9.28
N GLN A 119 -19.15 -0.23 -8.40
CA GLN A 119 -20.53 0.20 -8.58
C GLN A 119 -20.67 1.62 -8.05
N VAL A 120 -20.97 2.55 -8.96
CA VAL A 120 -21.21 3.96 -8.61
C VAL A 120 -22.71 4.22 -8.68
N MET A 121 -23.28 4.72 -7.59
CA MET A 121 -24.66 5.18 -7.54
C MET A 121 -24.66 6.70 -7.67
N ALA A 122 -25.45 7.23 -8.62
CA ALA A 122 -25.60 8.65 -8.83
C ALA A 122 -27.09 9.02 -8.85
N GLY A 123 -27.43 10.15 -8.24
CA GLY A 123 -28.77 10.73 -8.28
C GLY A 123 -28.92 11.69 -9.45
N ASN A 124 -30.11 11.76 -10.06
CA ASN A 124 -30.38 12.68 -11.16
C ASN A 124 -30.51 14.13 -10.67
N GLN A 125 -29.38 14.82 -10.52
CA GLN A 125 -29.31 16.21 -10.07
C GLN A 125 -28.54 17.07 -11.06
N PRO A 126 -29.21 17.89 -11.89
CA PRO A 126 -28.55 18.93 -12.67
C PRO A 126 -27.82 19.92 -11.73
N PRO A 127 -26.62 20.44 -12.07
CA PRO A 127 -25.85 20.27 -13.32
C PRO A 127 -24.81 19.12 -13.27
N TYR A 128 -24.93 18.18 -12.33
CA TYR A 128 -23.91 17.13 -12.11
C TYR A 128 -24.14 15.89 -12.97
N MET A 129 -25.36 15.67 -13.47
CA MET A 129 -25.73 14.54 -14.32
C MET A 129 -26.25 14.99 -15.68
N PHE A 130 -25.62 14.50 -16.74
CA PHE A 130 -26.05 14.72 -18.13
C PHE A 130 -26.39 13.38 -18.78
N ARG A 131 -27.50 13.32 -19.50
CA ARG A 131 -27.85 12.15 -20.33
C ARG A 131 -27.30 12.37 -21.74
N ILE A 132 -26.44 11.48 -22.19
CA ILE A 132 -25.93 11.49 -23.57
C ILE A 132 -27.00 10.83 -24.45
N LYS A 133 -27.55 11.58 -25.41
CA LYS A 133 -28.38 10.98 -26.47
C LYS A 133 -27.43 10.34 -27.48
N SER A 134 -27.36 9.00 -27.48
CA SER A 134 -26.78 8.28 -28.61
C SER A 134 -27.70 8.47 -29.81
N LEU A 135 -27.18 9.01 -30.91
CA LEU A 135 -27.87 8.95 -32.19
C LEU A 135 -27.66 7.54 -32.71
N ASP A 136 -28.71 6.72 -32.70
CA ASP A 136 -28.69 5.46 -33.41
C ASP A 136 -28.50 5.78 -34.90
N PHE A 137 -27.29 5.53 -35.43
CA PHE A 137 -27.06 5.40 -36.87
C PHE A 137 -27.64 4.06 -37.34
N GLY A 138 -28.96 3.89 -37.17
CA GLY A 138 -29.77 2.84 -37.75
C GLY A 138 -30.60 3.47 -38.84
N GLY A 139 -30.09 3.44 -40.07
CA GLY A 139 -30.72 4.04 -41.24
C GLY A 139 -32.15 3.57 -41.44
N GLY A 140 -33.04 4.53 -41.65
CA GLY A 140 -34.34 4.28 -42.26
C GLY A 140 -34.16 4.06 -43.77
N ALA A 141 -34.71 2.95 -44.25
CA ALA A 141 -35.48 2.82 -45.49
C ALA A 141 -36.17 1.46 -45.48
#